data_AF-A0A7S4F449-F1
#
_entry.id   AF-A0A7S4F449-F1
#
_cell.length_a   1.000
_cell.length_b   1.000
_cell.length_c   1.000
_cell.angle_alpha   90.00
_cell.angle_beta   90.00
_cell.angle_gamma   90.00
#
_symmetry.space_group_name_H-M   'P 1'
#
loop_
_entity.id
_entity.type
_entity.pdbx_description
1 polymer ?
#
loop_
_entity_poly.entity_id
_entity_poly.type
_entity_poly.pdbx_seq_one_letter_code
_entity_poly.pdbx_strand_id
1 'polypeptide(L)'
;MKYYFIGTDPACENGTTTPYACGVHVHVGVSCEEPAGGLFFQSPVETDPWATVNYMHNTDGVTTGTVTDLMTGYSGEETVGRVVAVHDATGAPVACSTLMPVYQNPLTATNWGPYPGYSSNLAISGTWGPMTTSGVTQTYAYDFSGTDPRCVNGADPANAVSCGMHVHVGMTCETAEAIGGLFSKGVVTETPWLVVNYVSDATGNTEGTVTVMTGATQSEMVGHAVVVHDYDGAGISCAILEMVSCPEGCLPMTSGQEYRRARKARKLLFSSAPGESPPSAPSCPAGCMVDENY
;
A
#
# COMPACT_ATOMS: atom_id res chain seq x y z
N MET A 1 -2.84 5.80 -15.23
CA MET A 1 -2.98 4.36 -14.88
C MET A 1 -1.62 3.70 -14.94
N LYS A 2 -1.18 2.99 -13.90
CA LYS A 2 0.04 2.15 -13.92
C LYS A 2 -0.39 0.70 -14.03
N TYR A 3 0.35 -0.13 -14.75
CA TYR A 3 0.06 -1.56 -14.86
C TYR A 3 1.33 -2.41 -14.80
N TYR A 4 1.14 -3.64 -14.30
CA TYR A 4 2.08 -4.75 -14.29
C TYR A 4 1.29 -5.98 -14.73
N PHE A 5 1.64 -6.55 -15.87
CA PHE A 5 0.96 -7.69 -16.47
C PHE A 5 1.94 -8.81 -16.75
N ILE A 6 1.47 -10.05 -16.60
CA ILE A 6 2.19 -11.26 -16.99
C ILE A 6 1.34 -11.95 -18.06
N GLY A 7 1.99 -12.44 -19.12
CA GLY A 7 1.32 -13.20 -20.17
C GLY A 7 0.52 -12.34 -21.16
N THR A 8 0.96 -11.11 -21.42
CA THR A 8 0.45 -10.28 -22.52
C THR A 8 0.78 -10.91 -23.88
N ASP A 9 0.06 -10.52 -24.94
CA ASP A 9 0.23 -11.11 -26.27
C ASP A 9 1.66 -10.84 -26.82
N PRO A 10 2.47 -11.89 -27.09
CA PRO A 10 3.81 -11.71 -27.65
C PRO A 10 3.84 -10.99 -29.00
N ALA A 11 2.75 -10.99 -29.77
CA ALA A 11 2.67 -10.22 -31.02
C ALA A 11 2.75 -8.70 -30.79
N CYS A 12 2.61 -8.23 -29.55
CA CYS A 12 2.74 -6.83 -29.15
C CYS A 12 4.18 -6.39 -28.78
N GLU A 13 5.21 -7.21 -29.05
CA GLU A 13 6.60 -6.94 -28.64
C GLU A 13 7.17 -5.64 -29.23
N ASN A 14 6.83 -5.33 -30.49
CA ASN A 14 7.36 -4.16 -31.20
C ASN A 14 6.49 -2.90 -31.06
N GLY A 15 5.49 -2.94 -30.16
CA GLY A 15 4.44 -1.93 -30.09
C GLY A 15 3.58 -1.88 -31.35
N THR A 16 2.59 -1.00 -31.36
CA THR A 16 1.69 -0.82 -32.49
C THR A 16 1.15 0.60 -32.56
N THR A 17 0.80 1.05 -33.77
CA THR A 17 0.03 2.28 -34.00
C THR A 17 -1.36 1.98 -34.54
N THR A 18 -1.69 0.71 -34.75
CA THR A 18 -3.03 0.28 -35.13
C THR A 18 -3.98 0.58 -33.97
N PRO A 19 -5.05 1.36 -34.19
CA PRO A 19 -5.99 1.67 -33.13
C PRO A 19 -6.50 0.42 -32.43
N TYR A 20 -6.52 0.47 -31.09
CA TYR A 20 -7.06 -0.55 -30.20
C TYR A 20 -6.30 -1.89 -30.11
N ALA A 21 -5.37 -2.16 -31.03
CA ALA A 21 -4.48 -3.30 -30.94
C ALA A 21 -3.52 -3.14 -29.76
N CYS A 22 -3.23 -4.25 -29.06
CA CYS A 22 -2.37 -4.25 -27.86
C CYS A 22 -2.84 -3.23 -26.80
N GLY A 23 -4.14 -2.97 -26.73
CA GLY A 23 -4.71 -1.88 -25.96
C GLY A 23 -4.81 -2.16 -24.46
N VAL A 24 -4.71 -1.11 -23.65
CA VAL A 24 -5.14 -1.12 -22.23
C VAL A 24 -6.16 0.01 -22.05
N HIS A 25 -7.44 -0.33 -22.08
CA HIS A 25 -8.52 0.66 -22.15
C HIS A 25 -9.48 0.56 -20.99
N VAL A 26 -10.08 1.69 -20.62
CA VAL A 26 -11.23 1.71 -19.72
C VAL A 26 -12.52 1.76 -20.54
N HIS A 27 -13.49 0.94 -20.16
CA HIS A 27 -14.78 0.77 -20.80
C HIS A 27 -15.93 1.27 -19.91
N VAL A 28 -17.10 1.52 -20.50
CA VAL A 28 -18.28 2.00 -19.77
C VAL A 28 -18.87 0.95 -18.81
N GLY A 29 -18.65 -0.33 -19.09
CA GLY A 29 -19.13 -1.45 -18.28
C GLY A 29 -18.51 -1.46 -16.88
N VAL A 30 -19.16 -2.19 -15.97
CA VAL A 30 -18.79 -2.22 -14.55
C VAL A 30 -18.45 -3.63 -14.03
N SER A 31 -18.58 -4.64 -14.89
CA SER A 31 -18.29 -6.04 -14.59
C SER A 31 -17.69 -6.74 -15.81
N CYS A 32 -16.84 -7.73 -15.54
CA CYS A 32 -16.29 -8.67 -16.52
C CYS A 32 -17.26 -9.78 -16.94
N GLU A 33 -18.38 -9.93 -16.23
CA GLU A 33 -19.37 -10.98 -16.51
C GLU A 33 -20.26 -10.64 -17.71
N GLU A 34 -20.29 -9.36 -18.10
CA GLU A 34 -21.09 -8.83 -19.20
C GLU A 34 -20.20 -8.07 -20.18
N PRO A 35 -20.66 -7.85 -21.44
CA PRO A 35 -19.91 -7.04 -22.38
C PRO A 35 -19.57 -5.66 -21.79
N ALA A 36 -18.27 -5.33 -21.78
CA ALA A 36 -17.78 -4.07 -21.20
C ALA A 36 -18.31 -2.82 -21.93
N GLY A 37 -18.88 -2.96 -23.12
CA GLY A 37 -19.45 -1.85 -23.90
C GLY A 37 -18.39 -0.96 -24.52
N GLY A 38 -18.78 0.27 -24.86
CA GLY A 38 -17.89 1.26 -25.48
C GLY A 38 -16.76 1.74 -24.57
N LEU A 39 -15.80 2.45 -25.16
CA LEU A 39 -14.67 3.04 -24.45
C LEU A 39 -15.14 4.22 -23.57
N PHE A 40 -14.53 4.38 -22.40
CA PHE A 40 -14.95 5.33 -21.38
C PHE A 40 -14.36 6.72 -21.61
N PHE A 41 -15.05 7.55 -22.38
CA PHE A 41 -14.72 8.97 -22.56
C PHE A 41 -15.97 9.80 -22.89
N GLN A 42 -15.92 11.11 -22.65
CA GLN A 42 -17.02 12.05 -22.92
C GLN A 42 -16.54 13.43 -23.36
N SER A 43 -17.48 14.27 -23.82
CA SER A 43 -17.25 15.69 -24.11
C SER A 43 -16.55 16.39 -22.93
N PRO A 44 -15.56 17.27 -23.18
CA PRO A 44 -15.20 17.90 -24.46
C PRO A 44 -14.19 17.11 -25.31
N VAL A 45 -13.98 15.81 -25.04
CA VAL A 45 -13.08 14.99 -25.83
C VAL A 45 -13.76 14.59 -27.15
N GLU A 46 -13.33 15.22 -28.25
CA GLU A 46 -13.92 15.04 -29.59
C GLU A 46 -13.32 13.86 -30.37
N THR A 47 -12.13 13.40 -29.98
CA THR A 47 -11.44 12.26 -30.59
C THR A 47 -11.19 11.19 -29.54
N ASP A 48 -11.47 9.94 -29.88
CA ASP A 48 -11.27 8.80 -28.97
C ASP A 48 -9.85 8.78 -28.40
N PRO A 49 -9.68 9.05 -27.10
CA PRO A 49 -8.36 9.16 -26.49
C PRO A 49 -7.70 7.79 -26.33
N TRP A 50 -8.48 6.70 -26.35
CA TRP A 50 -7.99 5.34 -26.13
C TRP A 50 -7.36 4.72 -27.37
N ALA A 51 -7.62 5.25 -28.57
CA ALA A 51 -7.13 4.71 -29.83
C ALA A 51 -5.61 4.50 -29.88
N THR A 52 -4.83 5.27 -29.11
CA THR A 52 -3.37 5.18 -29.08
C THR A 52 -2.80 4.61 -27.77
N VAL A 53 -3.65 4.11 -26.86
CA VAL A 53 -3.23 3.57 -25.57
C VAL A 53 -2.91 2.08 -25.70
N ASN A 54 -1.69 1.78 -26.15
CA ASN A 54 -1.18 0.42 -26.29
C ASN A 54 -0.06 0.09 -25.28
N TYR A 55 0.10 -1.19 -24.98
CA TYR A 55 1.27 -1.73 -24.28
C TYR A 55 2.28 -2.32 -25.27
N MET A 56 3.51 -2.47 -24.81
CA MET A 56 4.55 -3.23 -25.50
C MET A 56 4.85 -4.48 -24.70
N HIS A 57 4.82 -5.64 -25.36
CA HIS A 57 5.17 -6.90 -24.71
C HIS A 57 6.68 -6.94 -24.44
N ASN A 58 7.08 -7.33 -23.23
CA ASN A 58 8.49 -7.51 -22.90
C ASN A 58 8.85 -9.01 -22.96
N THR A 59 10.01 -9.33 -23.51
CA THR A 59 10.48 -10.71 -23.71
C THR A 59 10.81 -11.47 -22.43
N ASP A 60 10.88 -10.77 -21.29
CA ASP A 60 10.97 -11.38 -19.95
C ASP A 60 9.60 -11.89 -19.44
N GLY A 61 8.54 -11.70 -20.22
CA GLY A 61 7.17 -12.11 -19.91
C GLY A 61 6.43 -11.14 -18.98
N VAL A 62 7.04 -10.01 -18.62
CA VAL A 62 6.51 -9.01 -17.67
C VAL A 62 6.35 -7.66 -18.37
N THR A 63 5.11 -7.30 -18.69
CA THR A 63 4.78 -6.00 -19.28
C THR A 63 4.43 -4.99 -18.20
N THR A 64 5.20 -3.91 -18.11
CA THR A 64 4.90 -2.77 -17.24
C THR A 64 4.71 -1.51 -18.05
N GLY A 65 3.83 -0.62 -17.60
CA GLY A 65 3.66 0.68 -18.26
C GLY A 65 2.88 1.67 -17.43
N THR A 66 2.92 2.92 -17.88
CA THR A 66 2.15 4.01 -17.29
C THR A 66 1.46 4.79 -18.39
N VAL A 67 0.15 4.93 -18.27
CA VAL A 67 -0.66 5.88 -19.03
C VAL A 67 -0.74 7.18 -18.22
N THR A 68 -0.08 8.22 -18.68
CA THR A 68 -0.15 9.59 -18.13
C THR A 68 -0.86 10.52 -19.12
N ASP A 69 -1.36 11.65 -18.62
CA ASP A 69 -1.86 12.77 -19.44
C ASP A 69 -3.00 12.43 -20.44
N LEU A 70 -3.75 11.36 -20.17
CA LEU A 70 -4.90 10.95 -20.96
C LEU A 70 -6.16 11.72 -20.54
N MET A 71 -6.65 12.61 -21.39
CA MET A 71 -7.90 13.33 -21.16
C MET A 71 -9.09 12.50 -21.67
N THR A 72 -9.91 11.98 -20.76
CA THR A 72 -11.11 11.20 -21.08
C THR A 72 -12.40 12.02 -20.94
N GLY A 73 -12.34 13.22 -20.36
CA GLY A 73 -13.53 13.98 -20.00
C GLY A 73 -14.19 13.53 -18.69
N TYR A 74 -13.68 12.48 -18.05
CA TYR A 74 -14.12 12.01 -16.72
C TYR A 74 -13.07 12.28 -15.66
N SER A 75 -13.51 12.47 -14.43
CA SER A 75 -12.65 12.47 -13.25
C SER A 75 -12.16 11.05 -12.92
N GLY A 76 -11.10 10.96 -12.11
CA GLY A 76 -10.64 9.68 -11.57
C GLY A 76 -11.72 8.97 -10.75
N GLU A 77 -12.56 9.71 -10.02
CA GLU A 77 -13.67 9.17 -9.24
C GLU A 77 -14.76 8.55 -10.12
N GLU A 78 -15.11 9.18 -11.24
CA GLU A 78 -16.09 8.63 -12.20
C GLU A 78 -15.54 7.41 -12.98
N THR A 79 -14.22 7.28 -13.02
CA THR A 79 -13.51 6.15 -13.65
C THR A 79 -13.50 4.92 -12.72
N VAL A 80 -13.70 5.11 -11.41
CA VAL A 80 -13.85 4.00 -10.46
C VAL A 80 -15.11 3.19 -10.77
N GLY A 81 -15.02 1.88 -10.60
CA GLY A 81 -16.06 0.90 -10.87
C GLY A 81 -16.16 0.52 -12.35
N ARG A 82 -15.38 1.15 -13.23
CA ARG A 82 -15.37 0.85 -14.67
C ARG A 82 -14.47 -0.33 -15.00
N VAL A 83 -14.75 -1.05 -16.06
CA VAL A 83 -13.90 -2.15 -16.53
C VAL A 83 -12.66 -1.60 -17.21
N VAL A 84 -11.48 -2.06 -16.81
CA VAL A 84 -10.27 -2.01 -17.64
C VAL A 84 -10.15 -3.32 -18.41
N ALA A 85 -9.92 -3.24 -19.72
CA ALA A 85 -9.69 -4.38 -20.59
C ALA A 85 -8.28 -4.32 -21.20
N VAL A 86 -7.64 -5.48 -21.32
CA VAL A 86 -6.38 -5.67 -22.03
C VAL A 86 -6.68 -6.42 -23.32
N HIS A 87 -6.13 -5.94 -24.44
CA HIS A 87 -6.40 -6.47 -25.77
C HIS A 87 -5.15 -7.13 -26.39
N ASP A 88 -5.36 -8.11 -27.25
CA ASP A 88 -4.29 -8.72 -28.08
C ASP A 88 -3.94 -7.86 -29.30
N ALA A 89 -3.00 -8.32 -30.12
CA ALA A 89 -2.56 -7.62 -31.34
C ALA A 89 -3.65 -7.49 -32.41
N THR A 90 -4.76 -8.24 -32.30
CA THR A 90 -5.93 -8.09 -33.18
C THR A 90 -6.95 -7.08 -32.66
N GLY A 91 -6.79 -6.64 -31.40
CA GLY A 91 -7.74 -5.79 -30.69
C GLY A 91 -8.82 -6.57 -29.93
N ALA A 92 -8.76 -7.91 -29.91
CA ALA A 92 -9.70 -8.70 -29.12
C ALA A 92 -9.35 -8.62 -27.63
N PRO A 93 -10.34 -8.46 -26.72
CA PRO A 93 -10.08 -8.43 -25.30
C PRO A 93 -9.62 -9.82 -24.81
N VAL A 94 -8.49 -9.86 -24.10
CA VAL A 94 -7.91 -11.10 -23.55
C VAL A 94 -7.94 -11.17 -22.03
N ALA A 95 -8.08 -10.02 -21.37
CA ALA A 95 -8.28 -9.94 -19.92
C ALA A 95 -9.11 -8.72 -19.57
N CYS A 96 -9.77 -8.75 -18.42
CA CYS A 96 -10.48 -7.60 -17.89
C CYS A 96 -10.42 -7.60 -16.36
N SER A 97 -10.65 -6.43 -15.78
CA SER A 97 -10.89 -6.25 -14.35
C SER A 97 -11.79 -5.05 -14.12
N THR A 98 -12.62 -5.07 -13.09
CA THR A 98 -13.26 -3.84 -12.61
C THR A 98 -12.20 -2.99 -11.90
N LEU A 99 -12.14 -1.71 -12.24
CA LEU A 99 -11.30 -0.71 -11.59
C LEU A 99 -11.91 -0.42 -10.22
N MET A 100 -11.30 -0.93 -9.18
CA MET A 100 -11.66 -0.52 -7.83
C MET A 100 -11.09 0.87 -7.56
N PRO A 101 -11.72 1.67 -6.69
CA PRO A 101 -11.06 2.86 -6.21
C PRO A 101 -9.73 2.41 -5.63
N VAL A 102 -8.68 3.18 -5.90
CA VAL A 102 -7.55 3.19 -4.98
C VAL A 102 -8.09 3.90 -3.74
N TYR A 103 -8.89 3.19 -2.94
CA TYR A 103 -8.81 3.42 -1.51
C TYR A 103 -7.31 3.38 -1.24
N GLN A 104 -6.77 4.47 -0.71
CA GLN A 104 -5.41 4.43 -0.17
C GLN A 104 -5.50 3.49 1.04
N ASN A 105 -5.71 2.18 0.79
CA ASN A 105 -5.77 1.17 1.81
C ASN A 105 -4.51 1.41 2.58
N PRO A 106 -4.63 1.75 3.87
CA PRO A 106 -3.44 2.02 4.62
C PRO A 106 -2.53 0.81 4.51
N LEU A 107 -1.23 1.05 4.45
CA LEU A 107 -0.28 -0.04 4.40
C LEU A 107 -0.06 -0.57 5.81
N THR A 108 0.21 -1.86 5.92
CA THR A 108 0.46 -2.54 7.19
C THR A 108 1.58 -3.56 7.06
N ALA A 109 2.29 -3.82 8.15
CA ALA A 109 3.21 -4.93 8.27
C ALA A 109 2.92 -5.67 9.58
N THR A 110 2.51 -6.93 9.48
CA THR A 110 2.05 -7.73 10.63
C THR A 110 2.69 -9.12 10.70
N ASN A 111 3.18 -9.66 9.59
CA ASN A 111 3.82 -10.97 9.53
C ASN A 111 5.34 -10.85 9.76
N TRP A 112 5.71 -10.66 11.01
CA TRP A 112 7.10 -10.47 11.43
C TRP A 112 7.86 -11.80 11.50
N GLY A 113 8.99 -11.87 10.79
CA GLY A 113 9.97 -12.94 10.91
C GLY A 113 11.33 -12.40 11.38
N PRO A 114 12.26 -13.26 11.83
CA PRO A 114 13.60 -12.83 12.21
C PRO A 114 14.30 -12.17 11.01
N TYR A 115 15.07 -11.11 11.26
CA TYR A 115 15.92 -10.55 10.23
C TYR A 115 16.95 -11.60 9.76
N PRO A 116 17.26 -11.70 8.45
CA PRO A 116 18.21 -12.69 7.94
C PRO A 116 19.57 -12.64 8.65
N GLY A 117 19.98 -13.77 9.22
CA GLY A 117 21.23 -13.89 9.96
C GLY A 117 21.17 -13.41 11.42
N TYR A 118 20.03 -12.90 11.90
CA TYR A 118 19.85 -12.60 13.32
C TYR A 118 19.69 -13.89 14.12
N SER A 119 20.55 -14.07 15.14
CA SER A 119 20.63 -15.31 15.93
C SER A 119 20.39 -15.11 17.43
N SER A 120 20.02 -13.90 17.84
CA SER A 120 19.77 -13.58 19.25
C SER A 120 18.30 -13.82 19.61
N ASN A 121 17.86 -13.31 20.76
CA ASN A 121 16.59 -13.67 21.39
C ASN A 121 15.46 -12.65 21.23
N LEU A 122 15.69 -11.49 20.60
CA LEU A 122 14.62 -10.53 20.34
C LEU A 122 13.73 -11.03 19.20
N ALA A 123 12.42 -10.88 19.37
CA ALA A 123 11.42 -11.32 18.40
C ALA A 123 10.25 -10.36 18.44
N ILE A 124 10.13 -9.55 17.38
CA ILE A 124 9.05 -8.57 17.28
C ILE A 124 7.72 -9.29 17.04
N SER A 125 6.71 -8.90 17.80
CA SER A 125 5.31 -9.17 17.46
C SER A 125 4.48 -7.90 17.63
N GLY A 126 3.44 -7.75 16.79
CA GLY A 126 2.60 -6.56 16.79
C GLY A 126 2.35 -6.03 15.38
N THR A 127 2.01 -4.76 15.29
CA THR A 127 1.52 -4.14 14.05
C THR A 127 2.30 -2.88 13.70
N TRP A 128 2.75 -2.79 12.45
CA TRP A 128 3.12 -1.52 11.82
C TRP A 128 1.98 -1.08 10.93
N GLY A 129 1.50 0.15 11.10
CA GLY A 129 0.36 0.69 10.40
C GLY A 129 -0.89 0.78 11.28
N PRO A 130 -2.01 1.27 10.75
CA PRO A 130 -2.22 1.70 9.36
C PRO A 130 -1.27 2.82 8.92
N MET A 131 -0.71 2.73 7.71
CA MET A 131 0.11 3.76 7.07
C MET A 131 -0.65 4.45 5.94
N THR A 132 -0.90 5.75 6.08
CA THR A 132 -1.45 6.57 5.00
C THR A 132 -0.36 7.42 4.36
N THR A 133 -0.55 7.81 3.09
CA THR A 133 0.33 8.76 2.40
C THR A 133 -0.43 10.00 2.00
N SER A 134 0.10 11.18 2.34
CA SER A 134 -0.37 12.48 1.85
C SER A 134 0.73 13.10 0.98
N GLY A 135 0.49 13.17 -0.33
CA GLY A 135 1.52 13.52 -1.30
C GLY A 135 2.66 12.50 -1.30
N VAL A 136 3.76 12.85 -0.64
CA VAL A 136 4.98 12.02 -0.50
C VAL A 136 5.41 11.81 0.96
N THR A 137 4.47 12.05 1.88
CA THR A 137 4.66 11.93 3.32
C THR A 137 3.82 10.80 3.88
N GLN A 138 4.46 9.90 4.63
CA GLN A 138 3.85 8.74 5.26
C GLN A 138 3.54 9.06 6.71
N THR A 139 2.34 8.70 7.16
CA THR A 139 1.95 8.71 8.57
C THR A 139 1.46 7.34 8.95
N TYR A 140 2.03 6.75 10.01
CA TYR A 140 1.66 5.42 10.47
C TYR A 140 1.71 5.28 11.99
N ALA A 141 0.87 4.40 12.51
CA ALA A 141 0.94 3.93 13.89
C ALA A 141 1.85 2.70 14.01
N TYR A 142 2.33 2.41 15.22
CA TYR A 142 2.94 1.12 15.53
C TYR A 142 2.60 0.71 16.97
N ASP A 143 2.57 -0.60 17.20
CA ASP A 143 2.41 -1.25 18.50
C ASP A 143 3.20 -2.56 18.45
N PHE A 144 4.29 -2.64 19.22
CA PHE A 144 5.20 -3.77 19.23
C PHE A 144 5.49 -4.26 20.64
N SER A 145 5.72 -5.57 20.73
CA SER A 145 6.36 -6.24 21.85
C SER A 145 7.60 -6.99 21.36
N GLY A 146 8.50 -7.33 22.28
CA GLY A 146 9.75 -8.04 21.97
C GLY A 146 10.83 -7.16 21.33
N THR A 147 10.68 -5.83 21.45
CA THR A 147 11.74 -4.85 21.12
C THR A 147 12.87 -4.89 22.14
N ASP A 148 14.01 -4.26 21.85
CA ASP A 148 15.17 -4.24 22.74
C ASP A 148 14.94 -3.35 23.98
N PRO A 149 14.87 -3.89 25.21
CA PRO A 149 14.65 -3.08 26.42
C PRO A 149 15.75 -2.07 26.72
N ARG A 150 16.93 -2.17 26.07
CA ARG A 150 18.00 -1.16 26.17
C ARG A 150 17.57 0.18 25.57
N CYS A 151 16.57 0.19 24.68
CA CYS A 151 15.97 1.38 24.09
C CYS A 151 15.06 2.17 25.05
N VAL A 152 15.02 1.83 26.35
CA VAL A 152 14.17 2.50 27.35
C VAL A 152 14.45 3.99 27.55
N ASN A 153 15.69 4.41 27.26
CA ASN A 153 16.08 5.82 27.29
C ASN A 153 16.26 6.40 25.87
N GLY A 154 15.72 5.73 24.86
CA GLY A 154 15.88 6.06 23.45
C GLY A 154 17.12 5.45 22.81
N ALA A 155 17.28 5.77 21.52
CA ALA A 155 18.39 5.33 20.68
C ALA A 155 19.76 5.83 21.16
N ASP A 156 20.82 5.07 20.85
CA ASP A 156 22.20 5.53 20.98
C ASP A 156 22.48 6.69 19.99
N PRO A 157 22.78 7.92 20.46
CA PRO A 157 23.08 9.04 19.59
C PRO A 157 24.33 8.84 18.73
N ALA A 158 25.21 7.89 19.06
CA ALA A 158 26.38 7.55 18.26
C ALA A 158 26.08 6.57 17.11
N ASN A 159 24.87 5.99 17.08
CA ASN A 159 24.48 5.00 16.08
C ASN A 159 23.14 5.39 15.44
N ALA A 160 23.21 5.86 14.19
CA ALA A 160 22.07 6.45 13.48
C ALA A 160 20.91 5.47 13.19
N VAL A 161 21.10 4.17 13.38
CA VAL A 161 20.04 3.15 13.22
C VAL A 161 19.68 2.45 14.52
N SER A 162 20.25 2.88 15.65
CA SER A 162 19.92 2.35 16.98
C SER A 162 18.43 2.52 17.29
N CYS A 163 17.79 1.46 17.77
CA CYS A 163 16.35 1.40 18.06
C CYS A 163 15.51 1.85 16.85
N GLY A 164 16.02 1.64 15.64
CA GLY A 164 15.47 2.14 14.40
C GLY A 164 14.30 1.31 13.87
N MET A 165 13.42 1.98 13.14
CA MET A 165 12.24 1.42 12.50
C MET A 165 12.18 1.96 11.07
N HIS A 166 12.54 1.15 10.08
CA HIS A 166 12.83 1.67 8.74
C HIS A 166 12.13 0.86 7.64
N VAL A 167 11.80 1.55 6.55
CA VAL A 167 11.47 0.90 5.27
C VAL A 167 12.74 0.84 4.42
N HIS A 168 13.01 -0.33 3.85
CA HIS A 168 14.19 -0.63 3.06
C HIS A 168 13.89 -0.73 1.56
N VAL A 169 14.91 -0.55 0.72
CA VAL A 169 14.77 -0.59 -0.75
C VAL A 169 14.37 -1.97 -1.28
N GLY A 170 14.72 -3.02 -0.55
CA GLY A 170 14.35 -4.40 -0.86
C GLY A 170 12.88 -4.66 -0.62
N MET A 171 12.34 -5.61 -1.39
CA MET A 171 10.94 -6.05 -1.33
C MET A 171 10.81 -7.51 -0.84
N THR A 172 11.77 -7.95 -0.04
CA THR A 172 11.86 -9.31 0.49
C THR A 172 12.55 -9.31 1.86
N CYS A 173 12.24 -10.30 2.69
CA CYS A 173 12.90 -10.57 3.96
C CYS A 173 13.79 -11.82 3.91
N GLU A 174 14.14 -12.33 2.72
CA GLU A 174 14.88 -13.59 2.58
C GLU A 174 16.37 -13.47 2.90
N THR A 175 17.02 -12.38 2.49
CA THR A 175 18.47 -12.15 2.71
C THR A 175 18.74 -10.68 3.03
N ALA A 176 19.78 -10.44 3.84
CA ALA A 176 20.18 -9.08 4.22
C ALA A 176 20.59 -8.25 2.99
N GLU A 177 21.23 -8.88 2.02
CA GLU A 177 21.64 -8.27 0.75
C GLU A 177 20.44 -7.83 -0.09
N ALA A 178 19.38 -8.65 -0.15
CA ALA A 178 18.18 -8.33 -0.91
C ALA A 178 17.29 -7.30 -0.22
N ILE A 179 17.34 -7.19 1.12
CA ILE A 179 16.72 -6.09 1.88
C ILE A 179 17.39 -4.76 1.52
N GLY A 180 18.72 -4.73 1.45
CA GLY A 180 19.48 -3.55 1.02
C GLY A 180 19.37 -2.35 1.98
N GLY A 181 19.61 -1.15 1.45
CA GLY A 181 19.63 0.10 2.22
C GLY A 181 18.25 0.69 2.55
N LEU A 182 18.26 1.88 3.16
CA LEU A 182 17.05 2.63 3.54
C LEU A 182 16.34 3.20 2.30
N PHE A 183 15.02 3.08 2.23
CA PHE A 183 14.22 3.48 1.07
C PHE A 183 13.92 4.98 1.03
N SER A 184 14.26 5.69 -0.04
CA SER A 184 13.75 7.04 -0.24
C SER A 184 13.67 7.39 -1.73
N LYS A 185 12.96 8.47 -2.06
CA LYS A 185 12.82 8.97 -3.42
C LYS A 185 13.29 10.43 -3.53
N GLY A 186 13.76 10.80 -4.73
CA GLY A 186 14.64 11.95 -5.03
C GLY A 186 14.16 13.37 -4.70
N VAL A 187 13.08 13.54 -3.93
CA VAL A 187 12.69 14.84 -3.34
C VAL A 187 13.31 15.07 -1.95
N VAL A 188 13.83 14.02 -1.29
CA VAL A 188 14.53 14.14 0.00
C VAL A 188 16.05 14.12 -0.19
N THR A 189 16.73 15.11 0.39
CA THR A 189 18.19 15.28 0.31
C THR A 189 18.94 14.58 1.45
N GLU A 190 18.26 14.29 2.56
CA GLU A 190 18.76 13.50 3.69
C GLU A 190 17.90 12.25 3.86
N THR A 191 18.49 11.15 4.35
CA THR A 191 17.74 9.90 4.53
C THR A 191 16.70 10.07 5.64
N PRO A 192 15.40 9.94 5.32
CA PRO A 192 14.32 10.32 6.21
C PRO A 192 14.12 9.33 7.37
N TRP A 193 14.77 8.18 7.31
CA TRP A 193 14.63 7.09 8.26
C TRP A 193 15.57 7.20 9.48
N LEU A 194 16.69 7.92 9.37
CA LEU A 194 17.67 7.99 10.49
C LEU A 194 17.16 8.71 11.74
N VAL A 195 16.03 9.41 11.63
CA VAL A 195 15.36 10.07 12.76
C VAL A 195 14.20 9.23 13.31
N VAL A 196 13.93 8.06 12.73
CA VAL A 196 12.81 7.19 13.08
C VAL A 196 13.28 6.08 14.01
N ASN A 197 13.15 6.32 15.31
CA ASN A 197 13.44 5.36 16.36
C ASN A 197 12.24 5.14 17.29
N TYR A 198 12.25 4.03 18.01
CA TYR A 198 11.30 3.74 19.10
C TYR A 198 11.94 3.93 20.47
N VAL A 199 11.09 4.11 21.47
CA VAL A 199 11.45 4.04 22.89
C VAL A 199 10.64 2.90 23.50
N SER A 200 11.33 1.87 23.98
CA SER A 200 10.67 0.71 24.60
C SER A 200 10.40 0.96 26.09
N ASP A 201 9.47 0.23 26.69
CA ASP A 201 9.44 0.07 28.13
C ASP A 201 10.47 -0.97 28.60
N ALA A 202 10.56 -1.17 29.92
CA ALA A 202 11.49 -2.14 30.52
C ALA A 202 11.18 -3.61 30.18
N THR A 203 10.03 -3.88 29.57
CA THR A 203 9.59 -5.21 29.14
C THR A 203 9.67 -5.39 27.62
N GLY A 204 10.15 -4.39 26.88
CA GLY A 204 10.29 -4.46 25.42
C GLY A 204 9.00 -4.17 24.66
N ASN A 205 8.03 -3.47 25.26
CA ASN A 205 6.84 -2.97 24.54
C ASN A 205 7.04 -1.52 24.10
N THR A 206 6.46 -1.14 22.98
CA THR A 206 6.48 0.24 22.48
C THR A 206 5.28 0.49 21.58
N GLU A 207 4.72 1.69 21.64
CA GLU A 207 3.64 2.13 20.77
C GLU A 207 3.84 3.59 20.38
N GLY A 208 3.31 3.98 19.23
CA GLY A 208 3.39 5.37 18.82
C GLY A 208 2.84 5.67 17.45
N THR A 209 3.13 6.88 16.98
CA THR A 209 2.76 7.35 15.65
C THR A 209 3.94 8.11 15.07
N VAL A 210 4.29 7.81 13.83
CA VAL A 210 5.40 8.43 13.10
C VAL A 210 4.83 9.15 11.89
N THR A 211 5.40 10.32 11.58
CA THR A 211 5.20 11.00 10.30
C THR A 211 6.54 11.29 9.69
N VAL A 212 6.76 10.81 8.47
CA VAL A 212 8.05 10.83 7.77
C VAL A 212 7.83 11.15 6.30
N MET A 213 8.54 12.14 5.78
CA MET A 213 8.51 12.48 4.35
C MET A 213 9.54 11.60 3.63
N THR A 214 9.09 10.54 2.95
CA THR A 214 10.02 9.62 2.26
C THR A 214 10.33 10.05 0.83
N GLY A 215 9.49 10.93 0.29
CA GLY A 215 9.51 11.29 -1.12
C GLY A 215 8.75 10.32 -2.02
N ALA A 216 8.25 9.21 -1.49
CA ALA A 216 7.53 8.19 -2.24
C ALA A 216 6.01 8.37 -2.12
N THR A 217 5.31 8.06 -3.21
CA THR A 217 3.85 7.88 -3.21
C THR A 217 3.48 6.57 -2.53
N GLN A 218 2.20 6.38 -2.13
CA GLN A 218 1.78 5.13 -1.49
C GLN A 218 2.07 3.90 -2.36
N SER A 219 1.81 3.99 -3.66
CA SER A 219 2.09 2.89 -4.61
C SER A 219 3.57 2.48 -4.67
N GLU A 220 4.48 3.39 -4.35
CA GLU A 220 5.91 3.14 -4.31
C GLU A 220 6.38 2.62 -2.95
N MET A 221 5.55 2.70 -1.91
CA MET A 221 5.83 2.13 -0.59
C MET A 221 5.42 0.65 -0.50
N VAL A 222 4.40 0.24 -1.25
CA VAL A 222 3.87 -1.14 -1.22
C VAL A 222 4.95 -2.16 -1.58
N GLY A 223 5.03 -3.24 -0.81
CA GLY A 223 5.90 -4.39 -1.01
C GLY A 223 7.31 -4.22 -0.47
N HIS A 224 7.70 -3.04 0.00
CA HIS A 224 9.00 -2.82 0.62
C HIS A 224 9.12 -3.51 1.99
N ALA A 225 10.32 -3.96 2.33
CA ALA A 225 10.63 -4.56 3.62
C ALA A 225 10.67 -3.48 4.71
N VAL A 226 10.05 -3.78 5.84
CA VAL A 226 10.12 -3.01 7.09
C VAL A 226 11.03 -3.75 8.05
N VAL A 227 12.05 -3.07 8.57
CA VAL A 227 13.04 -3.64 9.51
C VAL A 227 12.99 -2.89 10.82
N VAL A 228 12.97 -3.64 11.92
CA VAL A 228 13.17 -3.12 13.28
C VAL A 228 14.59 -3.48 13.72
N HIS A 229 15.27 -2.52 14.33
CA HIS A 229 16.65 -2.66 14.82
C HIS A 229 16.70 -2.68 16.36
N ASP A 230 17.74 -3.31 16.91
CA ASP A 230 18.05 -3.26 18.34
C ASP A 230 18.88 -2.01 18.71
N TYR A 231 19.26 -1.91 19.98
CA TYR A 231 20.05 -0.77 20.48
C TYR A 231 21.43 -0.66 19.80
N ASP A 232 22.03 -1.77 19.37
CA ASP A 232 23.32 -1.78 18.67
C ASP A 232 23.16 -1.54 17.16
N GLY A 233 21.93 -1.35 16.68
CA GLY A 233 21.60 -1.10 15.28
C GLY A 233 21.52 -2.37 14.43
N ALA A 234 21.59 -3.55 15.02
CA ALA A 234 21.40 -4.80 14.27
C ALA A 234 19.91 -4.97 13.92
N GLY A 235 19.61 -5.34 12.69
CA GLY A 235 18.25 -5.72 12.31
C GLY A 235 17.82 -6.97 13.07
N ILE A 236 16.67 -6.92 13.74
CA ILE A 236 16.15 -8.03 14.57
C ILE A 236 14.93 -8.71 13.97
N SER A 237 14.13 -7.96 13.21
CA SER A 237 12.91 -8.47 12.59
C SER A 237 12.65 -7.81 11.26
N CYS A 238 11.98 -8.54 10.36
CA CYS A 238 11.57 -8.06 9.05
C CYS A 238 10.13 -8.48 8.75
N ALA A 239 9.37 -7.58 8.13
CA ALA A 239 8.05 -7.85 7.57
C ALA A 239 7.90 -7.10 6.24
N ILE A 240 6.97 -7.52 5.40
CA ILE A 240 6.65 -6.82 4.14
C ILE A 240 5.50 -5.85 4.36
N LEU A 241 5.63 -4.65 3.79
CA LEU A 241 4.60 -3.61 3.84
C LEU A 241 3.53 -3.89 2.78
N GLU A 242 2.34 -4.29 3.21
CA GLU A 242 1.26 -4.72 2.34
C GLU A 242 0.05 -3.78 2.45
N MET A 243 -0.83 -3.79 1.44
CA MET A 243 -2.10 -3.10 1.56
C MET A 243 -2.98 -3.82 2.58
N VAL A 244 -3.64 -3.07 3.48
CA VAL A 244 -4.67 -3.66 4.34
C VAL A 244 -5.75 -4.31 3.48
N SER A 245 -5.91 -5.62 3.61
CA SER A 245 -7.03 -6.37 3.04
C SER A 245 -8.18 -6.40 4.03
N CYS A 246 -9.28 -5.72 3.74
CA CYS A 246 -10.48 -5.82 4.54
C CYS A 246 -11.39 -6.94 4.01
N PRO A 247 -11.93 -7.81 4.89
CA PRO A 247 -12.92 -8.81 4.49
C PRO A 247 -14.22 -8.13 4.02
N GLU A 248 -15.06 -8.86 3.29
CA GLU A 248 -16.39 -8.40 2.88
C GLU A 248 -17.19 -7.84 4.08
N GLY A 249 -17.86 -6.70 3.87
CA GLY A 249 -18.53 -5.94 4.94
C GLY A 249 -17.62 -5.01 5.75
N CYS A 250 -16.32 -4.93 5.42
CA CYS A 250 -15.38 -4.00 6.02
C CYS A 250 -14.68 -3.12 4.97
N LEU A 251 -14.61 -1.81 5.22
CA LEU A 251 -13.85 -0.84 4.45
C LEU A 251 -12.53 -0.48 5.15
N PRO A 252 -11.47 -0.15 4.41
CA PRO A 252 -10.23 0.36 4.98
C PRO A 252 -10.45 1.73 5.63
N MET A 253 -9.81 1.96 6.77
CA MET A 253 -9.89 3.25 7.45
C MET A 253 -9.11 4.33 6.69
N THR A 254 -9.72 5.51 6.50
CA THR A 254 -9.03 6.69 5.94
C THR A 254 -8.46 7.58 7.05
N SER A 255 -7.45 8.39 6.73
CA SER A 255 -6.72 9.26 7.69
C SER A 255 -7.61 10.18 8.53
N GLY A 256 -8.81 10.54 8.05
CA GLY A 256 -9.78 11.36 8.80
C GLY A 256 -10.61 10.59 9.85
N GLN A 257 -10.63 9.27 9.80
CA GLN A 257 -11.49 8.41 10.63
C GLN A 257 -10.76 7.82 11.85
N GLU A 258 -9.43 7.72 11.80
CA GLU A 258 -8.57 7.30 12.92
C GLU A 258 -8.70 8.22 14.14
N TYR A 259 -8.73 9.55 13.91
CA TYR A 259 -8.90 10.55 14.97
C TYR A 259 -10.22 10.39 15.74
N ARG A 260 -11.28 9.91 15.08
CA ARG A 260 -12.60 9.74 15.72
C ARG A 260 -12.67 8.48 16.58
N ARG A 261 -12.00 7.38 16.23
CA ARG A 261 -11.94 6.17 17.08
C ARG A 261 -11.12 6.42 18.36
N ALA A 262 -9.97 7.09 18.25
CA ALA A 262 -9.17 7.46 19.43
C ALA A 262 -9.95 8.34 20.42
N ARG A 263 -10.80 9.25 19.91
CA ARG A 263 -11.69 10.09 20.75
C ARG A 263 -12.88 9.33 21.35
N LYS A 264 -13.44 8.33 20.64
CA LYS A 264 -14.62 7.55 21.09
C LYS A 264 -14.23 6.51 22.15
N ALA A 265 -13.05 5.88 22.02
CA ALA A 265 -12.48 4.99 23.03
C ALA A 265 -12.24 5.71 24.38
N ARG A 266 -11.89 7.00 24.35
CA ARG A 266 -11.71 7.83 25.55
C ARG A 266 -13.01 8.29 26.23
N LYS A 267 -14.16 8.16 25.56
CA LYS A 267 -15.46 8.68 26.05
C LYS A 267 -16.39 7.59 26.60
N LEU A 268 -16.05 6.31 26.48
CA LEU A 268 -16.88 5.17 26.89
C LEU A 268 -16.55 4.58 28.28
N LEU A 269 -15.80 5.30 29.12
CA LEU A 269 -15.57 4.88 30.51
C LEU A 269 -16.64 5.34 31.52
N PHE A 270 -17.74 5.98 31.11
CA PHE A 270 -18.82 6.30 32.03
C PHE A 270 -20.22 6.16 31.41
N SER A 271 -21.05 5.41 32.15
CA SER A 271 -22.51 5.24 32.04
C SER A 271 -23.01 4.13 31.12
N SER A 272 -23.28 2.96 31.72
CA SER A 272 -24.18 1.94 31.16
C SER A 272 -25.55 2.00 31.87
N ALA A 273 -26.61 2.21 31.11
CA ALA A 273 -27.98 1.83 31.49
C ALA A 273 -28.40 0.63 30.62
N PRO A 274 -29.21 -0.31 31.14
CA PRO A 274 -29.54 -1.53 30.42
C PRO A 274 -30.68 -1.29 29.42
N GLY A 275 -30.40 -1.53 28.15
CA GLY A 275 -31.36 -1.53 27.06
C GLY A 275 -30.74 -2.29 25.89
N GLU A 276 -31.53 -3.15 25.26
CA GLU A 276 -31.19 -4.21 24.30
C GLU A 276 -29.92 -3.95 23.45
N SER A 277 -29.00 -4.92 23.48
CA SER A 277 -27.82 -4.94 22.65
C SER A 277 -28.24 -4.94 21.17
N PRO A 278 -27.86 -3.94 20.36
CA PRO A 278 -27.97 -4.08 18.92
C PRO A 278 -27.11 -5.27 18.48
N PRO A 279 -27.48 -5.98 17.39
CA PRO A 279 -26.69 -7.10 16.88
C PRO A 279 -25.24 -6.64 16.72
N SER A 280 -24.29 -7.44 17.22
CA SER A 280 -22.87 -7.13 17.15
C SER A 280 -22.47 -6.96 15.69
N ALA A 281 -22.15 -5.73 15.31
CA ALA A 281 -21.58 -5.44 13.99
C ALA A 281 -20.35 -6.34 13.77
N PRO A 282 -20.08 -6.81 12.54
CA PRO A 282 -18.95 -7.67 12.26
C PRO A 282 -17.66 -7.03 12.80
N SER A 283 -16.85 -7.80 13.53
CA SER A 283 -15.58 -7.30 14.07
C SER A 283 -14.57 -7.16 12.93
N CYS A 284 -14.50 -5.98 12.32
CA CYS A 284 -13.49 -5.69 11.31
C CYS A 284 -12.08 -5.69 11.93
N PRO A 285 -11.06 -6.22 11.24
CA PRO A 285 -9.68 -6.22 11.72
C PRO A 285 -9.13 -4.78 11.90
N ALA A 286 -8.02 -4.64 12.62
CA ALA A 286 -7.34 -3.35 12.75
C ALA A 286 -6.99 -2.78 11.37
N GLY A 287 -7.24 -1.49 11.16
CA GLY A 287 -7.15 -0.85 9.84
C GLY A 287 -8.42 -0.95 8.99
N CYS A 288 -9.46 -1.67 9.45
CA CYS A 288 -10.75 -1.79 8.78
C CYS A 288 -11.92 -1.34 9.67
N MET A 289 -12.98 -0.83 9.06
CA MET A 289 -14.23 -0.43 9.70
C MET A 289 -15.42 -1.05 9.00
N VAL A 290 -16.53 -1.26 9.72
CA VAL A 290 -17.74 -1.81 9.12
C VAL A 290 -18.21 -0.88 8.01
N ASP A 291 -18.48 -1.45 6.85
CA ASP A 291 -19.15 -0.73 5.77
C ASP A 291 -20.61 -0.49 6.19
N GLU A 292 -20.98 0.77 6.42
CA GLU A 292 -22.34 1.11 6.82
C GLU A 292 -23.37 0.96 5.68
N ASN A 293 -22.91 0.68 4.44
CA ASN A 293 -23.75 0.45 3.28
C ASN A 293 -23.88 -1.03 2.88
N TYR A 294 -23.28 -1.94 3.66
CA TYR A 294 -23.32 -3.39 3.42
C TYR A 294 -24.55 -4.07 4.03
#